data_AF-A0A3R6Y4L4-F1
#
_entry.id   AF-A0A3R6Y4L4-F1
#
_cell.length_a   1.000
_cell.length_b   1.000
_cell.length_c   1.000
_cell.angle_alpha   90.00
_cell.angle_beta   90.00
_cell.angle_gamma   90.00
#
_symmetry.space_group_name_H-M   'P 1'
#
loop_
_entity.id
_entity.type
_entity.pdbx_description
1 polymer ?
#
loop_
_entity_poly.entity_id
_entity_poly.type
_entity_poly.pdbx_seq_one_letter_code
_entity_poly.pdbx_strand_id
1 'polypeptide(L)'
;MMLDTLYARLLQKYQHVWWGPADLDASRAATYTLVDGFKPVLVPGAYTHNMVIDLSLDGLAIQALLSDDGQAASEENVAFRLVRQLATQLFNDVVSTKSPVADALLQHFYRWMASPGAHFYDPNLHNLMQNCMHQLLKQVLAQMKRLGATIVYADVYRLNNVEMALTEYCQKLISTQFTDKFLRLVPDILSHAHTFPTLAGSHLPWTHAALELVKCFVNPSKSFVLPDIICTQCNLCRHVDLCREPGLMDDLSALDDRDEVVQSWQCPRCTHLYDLDMLEHRLVHVVHTQHSLPYQLRELVCKRCNLPNESQLNTLCGCTGVLQSFAFAYLMVNVAIIAGLACKSSGYLQRAVEGAVMLVVVATNLGIAFGLPVPGCPTGYLNQGGTPASVYETTGSWDPEGALNWLMVSFMAYIGYVLGGWFLNEPGWVRKTGLLLGSGAAMGLTGLVLCGFRINGGFIPINKNLWSLSFVLVVSGLACAVLAATFLLVDKFGIWGGTPLKQNGMNAIALYIGHEMLMNHAPFSWDRDTSSHVENTLSNLGGAVW
;
A
#
# COMPACT_ATOMS: atom_id res chain seq x y z
N MET A 1 -11.11 -7.38 -41.70
CA MET A 1 -11.95 -8.15 -42.62
C MET A 1 -11.23 -9.34 -43.27
N MET A 2 -10.13 -9.18 -44.03
CA MET A 2 -9.45 -10.35 -44.62
C MET A 2 -8.87 -11.29 -43.55
N LEU A 3 -8.20 -10.76 -42.52
CA LEU A 3 -7.72 -11.58 -41.39
C LEU A 3 -8.87 -12.26 -40.62
N ASP A 4 -9.99 -11.57 -40.41
CA ASP A 4 -11.18 -12.17 -39.77
C ASP A 4 -11.72 -13.37 -40.55
N THR A 5 -11.80 -13.26 -41.88
CA THR A 5 -12.30 -14.36 -42.73
C THR A 5 -11.34 -15.55 -42.78
N LEU A 6 -10.02 -15.29 -42.81
CA LEU A 6 -9.01 -16.36 -42.72
C LEU A 6 -9.03 -17.05 -41.36
N TYR A 7 -9.18 -16.28 -40.28
CA TYR A 7 -9.28 -16.81 -38.94
C TYR A 7 -10.57 -17.60 -38.73
N ALA A 8 -11.72 -17.11 -39.21
CA ALA A 8 -12.99 -17.82 -39.19
C ALA A 8 -12.91 -19.19 -39.92
N ARG A 9 -12.21 -19.25 -41.06
CA ARG A 9 -11.97 -20.50 -41.78
C ARG A 9 -11.13 -21.49 -40.96
N LEU A 10 -10.13 -21.01 -40.24
CA LEU A 10 -9.34 -21.86 -39.34
C LEU A 10 -10.19 -22.35 -38.16
N LEU A 11 -10.96 -21.47 -37.52
CA LEU A 11 -11.89 -21.85 -36.45
C LEU A 11 -12.87 -22.93 -36.93
N GLN A 12 -13.47 -22.74 -38.11
CA GLN A 12 -14.38 -23.71 -38.70
C GLN A 12 -13.68 -25.04 -39.02
N LYS A 13 -12.47 -25.00 -39.57
CA LYS A 13 -11.67 -26.19 -39.88
C LYS A 13 -11.38 -27.03 -38.63
N TYR A 14 -11.10 -26.38 -37.51
CA TYR A 14 -10.80 -27.04 -36.22
C TYR A 14 -12.03 -27.22 -35.32
N GLN A 15 -13.25 -26.97 -35.83
CA GLN A 15 -14.51 -27.08 -35.08
C GLN A 15 -14.51 -26.28 -33.77
N HIS A 16 -13.83 -25.13 -33.78
CA HIS A 16 -13.81 -24.22 -32.64
C HIS A 16 -14.98 -23.24 -32.73
N VAL A 17 -15.49 -22.82 -31.57
CA VAL A 17 -16.61 -21.87 -31.45
C VAL A 17 -16.22 -20.55 -32.10
N TRP A 18 -17.19 -19.93 -32.78
CA TRP A 18 -17.10 -18.53 -33.23
C TRP A 18 -17.58 -17.62 -32.10
N TRP A 19 -16.86 -16.54 -31.84
CA TRP A 19 -17.24 -15.53 -30.86
C TRP A 19 -17.16 -14.15 -31.49
N GLY A 20 -17.91 -13.21 -30.91
CA GLY A 20 -17.71 -11.79 -31.12
C GLY A 20 -17.44 -11.05 -29.80
N PRO A 21 -17.12 -9.75 -29.89
CA PRO A 21 -16.94 -8.89 -28.71
C PRO A 21 -18.15 -8.86 -27.78
N ALA A 22 -19.36 -9.07 -28.31
CA ALA A 22 -20.61 -9.09 -27.53
C ALA A 22 -20.79 -10.39 -26.70
N ASP A 23 -20.09 -11.47 -27.06
CA ASP A 23 -20.18 -12.76 -26.37
C ASP A 23 -19.17 -12.86 -25.21
N LEU A 24 -18.27 -11.87 -25.07
CA LEU A 24 -17.24 -11.82 -24.05
C LEU A 24 -17.74 -11.04 -22.84
N ASP A 25 -17.72 -11.69 -21.68
CA ASP A 25 -18.18 -11.13 -20.42
C ASP A 25 -17.30 -9.92 -19.99
N ALA A 26 -17.92 -8.79 -19.66
CA ALA A 26 -17.25 -7.52 -19.35
C ALA A 26 -16.33 -7.59 -18.11
N SER A 27 -16.45 -8.66 -17.31
CA SER A 27 -15.63 -8.95 -16.13
C SER A 27 -14.15 -9.25 -16.46
N ARG A 28 -13.82 -9.52 -17.73
CA ARG A 28 -12.44 -9.75 -18.21
C ARG A 28 -11.79 -8.50 -18.78
N ALA A 29 -12.13 -7.32 -18.26
CA ALA A 29 -11.49 -6.07 -18.65
C ALA A 29 -9.96 -6.23 -18.53
N ALA A 30 -9.27 -6.04 -19.66
CA ALA A 30 -7.83 -6.19 -19.74
C ALA A 30 -7.17 -5.30 -18.68
N THR A 31 -6.56 -5.94 -17.68
CA THR A 31 -5.64 -5.24 -16.78
C THR A 31 -4.39 -5.00 -17.61
N TYR A 32 -4.32 -3.83 -18.25
CA TYR A 32 -3.08 -3.35 -18.83
C TYR A 32 -2.08 -3.19 -17.69
N THR A 33 -1.25 -4.20 -17.50
CA THR A 33 -0.08 -4.07 -16.65
C THR A 33 0.90 -3.20 -17.43
N LEU A 34 0.84 -1.89 -17.21
CA LEU A 34 1.98 -1.03 -17.49
C LEU A 34 3.15 -1.69 -16.77
N VAL A 35 4.18 -2.08 -17.53
CA VAL A 35 5.39 -2.64 -16.96
C VAL A 35 6.06 -1.53 -16.15
N ASP A 36 5.74 -1.47 -14.86
CA ASP A 36 6.50 -0.73 -13.87
C ASP A 36 7.91 -1.33 -13.86
N GLY A 37 8.83 -0.68 -14.57
CA GLY A 37 10.20 -1.19 -14.66
C GLY A 37 11.20 -0.22 -15.25
N PHE A 38 10.80 0.62 -16.21
CA PHE A 38 11.72 1.57 -16.84
C PHE A 38 11.25 3.00 -16.65
N LYS A 39 12.03 3.76 -15.87
CA LYS A 39 11.86 5.21 -15.76
C LYS A 39 12.21 5.85 -17.12
N PRO A 40 11.46 6.87 -17.57
CA PRO A 40 11.75 7.54 -18.83
C PRO A 40 13.14 8.18 -18.81
N VAL A 41 13.82 8.21 -19.96
CA VAL A 41 15.09 8.93 -20.12
C VAL A 41 14.84 10.42 -19.89
N LEU A 42 15.35 10.94 -18.78
CA LEU A 42 15.12 12.33 -18.35
C LEU A 42 15.88 13.36 -19.19
N VAL A 43 17.06 13.02 -19.72
CA VAL A 43 17.89 13.92 -20.54
C VAL A 43 18.58 13.14 -21.67
N PRO A 44 18.13 13.28 -22.93
CA PRO A 44 18.86 12.82 -24.10
C PRO A 44 20.22 13.53 -24.19
N GLY A 45 21.34 12.80 -24.31
CA GLY A 45 22.68 13.36 -24.51
C GLY A 45 23.55 13.57 -23.26
N ALA A 46 23.04 13.33 -22.04
CA ALA A 46 23.86 13.36 -20.81
C ALA A 46 24.83 12.17 -20.67
N TYR A 47 24.70 11.16 -21.54
CA TYR A 47 25.49 9.92 -21.52
C TYR A 47 26.72 10.07 -22.44
N THR A 48 27.65 10.92 -22.02
CA THR A 48 28.80 11.37 -22.84
C THR A 48 29.89 10.33 -23.06
N HIS A 49 29.78 9.13 -22.48
CA HIS A 49 30.87 8.15 -22.45
C HIS A 49 30.61 6.83 -23.19
N ASN A 50 29.42 6.59 -23.75
CA ASN A 50 29.10 5.35 -24.47
C ASN A 50 28.40 5.63 -25.81
N MET A 51 28.65 4.77 -26.81
CA MET A 51 27.83 4.73 -28.03
C MET A 51 26.37 4.47 -27.67
N VAL A 52 25.48 5.27 -28.25
CA VAL A 52 24.03 5.25 -28.08
C VAL A 52 23.46 4.71 -29.39
N ILE A 53 22.94 3.47 -29.37
CA ILE A 53 22.36 2.76 -30.53
C ILE A 53 20.84 2.66 -30.36
N ASP A 54 20.07 3.35 -31.22
CA ASP A 54 18.61 3.24 -31.31
C ASP A 54 18.22 1.93 -32.02
N LEU A 55 17.33 1.14 -31.42
CA LEU A 55 16.93 -0.16 -31.95
C LEU A 55 15.41 -0.27 -32.06
N SER A 56 14.84 0.12 -33.20
CA SER A 56 13.42 -0.13 -33.46
C SER A 56 13.17 -1.62 -33.78
N LEU A 57 12.50 -2.34 -32.89
CA LEU A 57 12.08 -3.72 -33.11
C LEU A 57 10.74 -3.77 -33.88
N ASP A 58 10.81 -3.67 -35.20
CA ASP A 58 9.64 -3.90 -36.05
C ASP A 58 9.27 -5.39 -36.07
N GLY A 59 7.97 -5.68 -36.04
CA GLY A 59 7.47 -7.07 -36.11
C GLY A 59 7.64 -7.88 -34.83
N LEU A 60 7.91 -7.24 -33.69
CA LEU A 60 8.07 -7.90 -32.38
C LEU A 60 6.89 -8.82 -32.05
N ALA A 61 5.66 -8.42 -32.39
CA ALA A 61 4.46 -9.23 -32.18
C ALA A 61 4.54 -10.59 -32.91
N ILE A 62 4.95 -10.60 -34.17
CA ILE A 62 5.06 -11.83 -34.97
C ILE A 62 6.20 -12.69 -34.42
N GLN A 63 7.34 -12.09 -34.12
CA GLN A 63 8.48 -12.81 -33.54
C GLN A 63 8.15 -13.42 -32.17
N ALA A 64 7.43 -12.68 -31.32
CA ALA A 64 6.98 -13.14 -30.03
C ALA A 64 6.02 -14.33 -30.16
N LEU A 65 5.10 -14.27 -31.11
CA LEU A 65 4.16 -15.36 -31.38
C LEU A 65 4.84 -16.64 -31.88
N LEU A 66 5.93 -16.48 -32.65
CA LEU A 66 6.74 -17.59 -33.18
C LEU A 66 7.80 -18.11 -32.18
N SER A 67 8.08 -17.36 -31.11
CA SER A 67 9.03 -17.75 -30.07
C SER A 67 8.54 -18.93 -29.21
N ASP A 68 9.42 -19.44 -28.34
CA ASP A 68 9.10 -20.50 -27.38
C ASP A 68 8.01 -20.06 -26.38
N ASP A 69 7.99 -18.78 -25.98
CA ASP A 69 6.95 -18.22 -25.10
C ASP A 69 5.59 -18.20 -25.80
N GLY A 70 5.57 -17.84 -27.08
CA GLY A 70 4.38 -17.95 -27.92
C GLY A 70 3.91 -19.40 -28.08
N GLN A 71 4.81 -20.38 -27.94
CA GLN A 71 4.49 -21.79 -28.04
C GLN A 71 3.83 -22.28 -26.75
N ALA A 72 4.39 -21.92 -25.60
CA ALA A 72 3.81 -22.20 -24.29
C ALA A 72 2.39 -21.61 -24.16
N ALA A 73 2.20 -20.34 -24.53
CA ALA A 73 0.87 -19.71 -24.52
C ALA A 73 -0.13 -20.40 -25.49
N SER A 74 0.36 -20.99 -26.57
CA SER A 74 -0.47 -21.76 -27.52
C SER A 74 -0.87 -23.14 -26.97
N GLU A 75 -0.14 -23.69 -26.01
CA GLU A 75 -0.52 -24.94 -25.35
C GLU A 75 -1.69 -24.71 -24.39
N GLU A 76 -1.70 -23.58 -23.69
CA GLU A 76 -2.74 -23.19 -22.73
C GLU A 76 -4.06 -22.76 -23.39
N ASN A 77 -3.99 -22.03 -24.53
CA ASN A 77 -5.17 -21.48 -25.18
C ASN A 77 -5.29 -21.92 -26.65
N VAL A 78 -6.35 -22.67 -26.97
CA VAL A 78 -6.61 -23.20 -28.32
C VAL A 78 -6.85 -22.08 -29.34
N ALA A 79 -7.56 -21.01 -28.97
CA ALA A 79 -7.78 -19.88 -29.86
C ALA A 79 -6.46 -19.17 -30.20
N PHE A 80 -5.57 -19.01 -29.21
CA PHE A 80 -4.23 -18.44 -29.42
C PHE A 80 -3.34 -19.34 -30.29
N ARG A 81 -3.45 -20.67 -30.15
CA ARG A 81 -2.78 -21.64 -31.03
C ARG A 81 -3.17 -21.47 -32.50
N LEU A 82 -4.46 -21.23 -32.76
CA LEU A 82 -4.96 -21.00 -34.12
C LEU A 82 -4.50 -19.65 -34.69
N VAL A 83 -4.37 -18.63 -33.85
CA VAL A 83 -3.76 -17.34 -34.22
C VAL A 83 -2.29 -17.54 -34.60
N ARG A 84 -1.52 -18.28 -33.78
CA ARG A 84 -0.13 -18.65 -34.10
C ARG A 84 -0.04 -19.42 -35.41
N GLN A 85 -0.94 -20.38 -35.63
CA GLN A 85 -0.98 -21.15 -36.87
C GLN A 85 -1.25 -20.26 -38.09
N LEU A 86 -2.17 -19.30 -37.99
CA LEU A 86 -2.45 -18.33 -39.05
C LEU A 86 -1.22 -17.47 -39.36
N ALA A 87 -0.57 -16.93 -38.33
CA ALA A 87 0.65 -16.13 -38.49
C ALA A 87 1.79 -16.95 -39.10
N THR A 88 1.94 -18.21 -38.68
CA THR A 88 2.96 -19.13 -39.22
C THR A 88 2.70 -19.45 -40.69
N GLN A 89 1.45 -19.67 -41.09
CA GLN A 89 1.07 -19.89 -42.49
C GLN A 89 1.38 -18.66 -43.34
N LEU A 90 0.95 -17.48 -42.91
CA LEU A 90 1.24 -16.22 -43.60
C LEU A 90 2.75 -15.96 -43.71
N PHE A 91 3.51 -16.20 -42.63
CA PHE A 91 4.96 -16.05 -42.64
C PHE A 91 5.64 -17.00 -43.62
N ASN A 92 5.23 -18.28 -43.64
CA ASN A 92 5.75 -19.26 -44.59
C ASN A 92 5.39 -18.90 -46.04
N ASP A 93 4.20 -18.35 -46.29
CA ASP A 93 3.79 -17.90 -47.61
C ASP A 93 4.64 -16.70 -48.07
N VAL A 94 4.96 -15.76 -47.18
CA VAL A 94 5.89 -14.66 -47.51
C VAL A 94 7.28 -15.17 -47.84
N VAL A 95 7.82 -16.11 -47.05
CA VAL A 95 9.17 -16.66 -47.27
C VAL A 95 9.23 -17.50 -48.56
N SER A 96 8.23 -18.33 -48.82
CA SER A 96 8.24 -19.28 -49.94
C SER A 96 7.76 -18.68 -51.26
N THR A 97 6.66 -17.94 -51.25
CA THR A 97 6.01 -17.42 -52.47
C THR A 97 6.34 -15.96 -52.75
N LYS A 98 6.92 -15.23 -51.78
CA LYS A 98 7.11 -13.77 -51.83
C LYS A 98 5.82 -13.01 -52.17
N SER A 99 4.69 -13.52 -51.68
CA SER A 99 3.38 -12.93 -51.94
C SER A 99 3.26 -11.54 -51.29
N PRO A 100 2.96 -10.49 -52.06
CA PRO A 100 2.80 -9.14 -51.50
C PRO A 100 1.55 -9.04 -50.61
N VAL A 101 0.55 -9.88 -50.85
CA VAL A 101 -0.69 -9.90 -50.06
C VAL A 101 -0.42 -10.51 -48.68
N ALA A 102 0.36 -11.59 -48.61
CA ALA A 102 0.71 -12.21 -47.33
C ALA A 102 1.58 -11.28 -46.47
N ASP A 103 2.49 -10.54 -47.09
CA ASP A 103 3.33 -9.54 -46.41
C ASP A 103 2.48 -8.39 -45.84
N ALA A 104 1.56 -7.83 -46.63
CA ALA A 104 0.63 -6.81 -46.15
C ALA A 104 -0.24 -7.33 -44.98
N LEU A 105 -0.75 -8.57 -45.06
CA LEU A 105 -1.55 -9.17 -43.99
C LEU A 105 -0.75 -9.35 -42.69
N LEU A 106 0.54 -9.72 -42.77
CA LEU A 106 1.42 -9.81 -41.61
C LEU A 106 1.66 -8.45 -40.96
N GLN A 107 1.90 -7.40 -41.78
CA GLN A 107 2.12 -6.05 -41.26
C GLN A 107 0.90 -5.52 -40.47
N HIS A 108 -0.32 -5.88 -40.90
CA HIS A 108 -1.56 -5.51 -40.21
C HIS A 108 -2.01 -6.52 -39.13
N PHE A 109 -1.25 -7.60 -38.89
CA PHE A 109 -1.66 -8.70 -38.03
C PHE A 109 -1.86 -8.28 -36.57
N TYR A 110 -0.89 -7.54 -36.02
CA TYR A 110 -0.99 -7.04 -34.65
C TYR A 110 -2.15 -6.05 -34.49
N ARG A 111 -2.32 -5.15 -35.46
CA ARG A 111 -3.45 -4.19 -35.50
C ARG A 111 -4.80 -4.90 -35.48
N TRP A 112 -4.93 -6.03 -36.17
CA TRP A 112 -6.16 -6.82 -36.16
C TRP A 112 -6.47 -7.38 -34.77
N MET A 113 -5.48 -7.92 -34.04
CA MET A 113 -5.72 -8.45 -32.69
C MET A 113 -5.91 -7.39 -31.62
N ALA A 114 -5.27 -6.23 -31.76
CA ALA A 114 -5.35 -5.13 -30.80
C ALA A 114 -6.57 -4.20 -31.01
N SER A 115 -7.32 -4.37 -32.10
CA SER A 115 -8.45 -3.51 -32.45
C SER A 115 -9.78 -4.09 -31.96
N PRO A 116 -10.51 -3.39 -31.05
CA PRO A 116 -11.87 -3.74 -30.62
C PRO A 116 -12.88 -3.78 -31.77
N GLY A 117 -12.59 -3.09 -32.88
CA GLY A 117 -13.43 -3.13 -34.08
C GLY A 117 -13.28 -4.40 -34.93
N ALA A 118 -12.36 -5.30 -34.59
CA ALA A 118 -12.25 -6.59 -35.27
C ALA A 118 -13.38 -7.53 -34.81
N HIS A 119 -13.92 -8.33 -35.75
CA HIS A 119 -15.07 -9.20 -35.45
C HIS A 119 -14.75 -10.32 -34.46
N PHE A 120 -13.48 -10.75 -34.39
CA PHE A 120 -13.00 -11.77 -33.47
C PHE A 120 -12.09 -11.18 -32.37
N TYR A 121 -12.23 -9.89 -32.06
CA TYR A 121 -11.45 -9.27 -30.99
C TYR A 121 -11.73 -9.95 -29.64
N ASP A 122 -10.66 -10.37 -28.97
CA ASP A 122 -10.70 -10.91 -27.60
C ASP A 122 -9.60 -10.23 -26.76
N PRO A 123 -9.96 -9.49 -25.69
CA PRO A 123 -9.00 -8.88 -24.78
C PRO A 123 -8.00 -9.88 -24.18
N ASN A 124 -8.40 -11.14 -23.98
CA ASN A 124 -7.51 -12.17 -23.46
C ASN A 124 -6.43 -12.56 -24.48
N LEU A 125 -6.80 -12.70 -25.76
CA LEU A 125 -5.83 -12.97 -26.83
C LEU A 125 -4.86 -11.80 -27.01
N HIS A 126 -5.36 -10.56 -26.89
CA HIS A 126 -4.51 -9.37 -26.88
C HIS A 126 -3.52 -9.38 -25.70
N ASN A 127 -3.98 -9.69 -24.48
CA ASN A 127 -3.12 -9.78 -23.29
C ASN A 127 -2.08 -10.91 -23.41
N LEU A 128 -2.45 -12.07 -23.95
CA LEU A 128 -1.51 -13.16 -24.21
C LEU A 128 -0.44 -12.74 -25.22
N MET A 129 -0.81 -12.03 -26.29
CA MET A 129 0.16 -11.48 -27.24
C MET A 129 1.10 -10.47 -26.57
N GLN A 130 0.55 -9.54 -25.79
CA GLN A 130 1.34 -8.55 -25.04
C GLN A 130 2.32 -9.21 -24.08
N ASN A 131 1.89 -10.25 -23.35
CA ASN A 131 2.76 -11.01 -22.47
C ASN A 131 3.90 -11.69 -23.23
N CYS A 132 3.62 -12.32 -24.37
CA CYS A 132 4.66 -12.89 -25.24
C CYS A 132 5.65 -11.82 -25.73
N MET A 133 5.16 -10.65 -26.15
CA MET A 133 6.00 -9.52 -26.57
C MET A 133 6.88 -9.01 -25.42
N HIS A 134 6.32 -8.90 -24.22
CA HIS A 134 7.05 -8.53 -23.01
C HIS A 134 8.16 -9.53 -22.66
N GLN A 135 7.88 -10.83 -22.72
CA GLN A 135 8.88 -11.85 -22.42
C GLN A 135 9.99 -11.86 -23.46
N LEU A 136 9.66 -11.77 -24.76
CA LEU A 136 10.66 -11.66 -25.82
C LEU A 136 11.53 -10.41 -25.64
N LEU A 137 10.94 -9.27 -25.32
CA LEU A 137 11.69 -8.04 -25.04
C LEU A 137 12.65 -8.25 -23.85
N LYS A 138 12.19 -8.86 -22.75
CA LYS A 138 13.06 -9.17 -21.59
C LYS A 138 14.22 -10.09 -21.99
N GLN A 139 13.99 -11.08 -22.84
CA GLN A 139 15.04 -11.96 -23.34
C GLN A 139 16.06 -11.19 -24.19
N VAL A 140 15.62 -10.33 -25.10
CA VAL A 140 16.50 -9.47 -25.92
C VAL A 140 17.32 -8.54 -25.03
N LEU A 141 16.69 -7.87 -24.07
CA LEU A 141 17.36 -7.01 -23.10
C LEU A 141 18.39 -7.78 -22.26
N ALA A 142 18.08 -9.00 -21.84
CA ALA A 142 19.02 -9.85 -21.12
C ALA A 142 20.24 -10.21 -21.98
N GLN A 143 20.07 -10.50 -23.27
CA GLN A 143 21.21 -10.75 -24.17
C GLN A 143 22.05 -9.49 -24.41
N MET A 144 21.41 -8.33 -24.60
CA MET A 144 22.12 -7.05 -24.74
C MET A 144 22.96 -6.73 -23.50
N LYS A 145 22.42 -7.00 -22.31
CA LYS A 145 23.16 -6.85 -21.05
C LYS A 145 24.34 -7.81 -20.94
N ARG A 146 24.20 -9.06 -21.43
CA ARG A 146 25.31 -10.04 -21.50
C ARG A 146 26.43 -9.59 -22.45
N LEU A 147 26.09 -8.85 -23.51
CA LEU A 147 27.07 -8.26 -24.44
C LEU A 147 27.74 -6.99 -23.88
N GLY A 148 27.44 -6.58 -22.64
CA GLY A 148 28.01 -5.42 -21.99
C GLY A 148 27.28 -4.11 -22.28
N ALA A 149 26.11 -4.14 -22.92
CA ALA A 149 25.31 -2.95 -23.16
C ALA A 149 24.61 -2.49 -21.87
N THR A 150 24.66 -1.18 -21.60
CA THR A 150 23.89 -0.56 -20.52
C THR A 150 22.56 -0.06 -21.07
N ILE A 151 21.45 -0.63 -20.60
CA ILE A 151 20.10 -0.29 -21.06
C ILE A 151 19.62 0.94 -20.29
N VAL A 152 19.34 2.03 -21.00
CA VAL A 152 18.85 3.29 -20.42
C VAL A 152 17.31 3.33 -20.42
N TYR A 153 16.68 2.88 -21.51
CA TYR A 153 15.23 2.80 -21.64
C TYR A 153 14.85 1.70 -22.62
N ALA A 154 13.75 1.02 -22.34
CA ALA A 154 13.17 0.01 -23.19
C ALA A 154 11.66 0.03 -23.04
N ASP A 155 10.97 0.19 -24.18
CA ASP A 155 9.54 -0.01 -24.32
C ASP A 155 9.32 -1.05 -25.43
N VAL A 156 8.21 -1.78 -25.34
CA VAL A 156 7.75 -2.78 -26.30
C VAL A 156 7.66 -2.20 -27.71
N TYR A 157 7.42 -0.89 -27.78
CA TYR A 157 7.22 -0.14 -29.01
C TYR A 157 8.38 0.82 -29.34
N ARG A 158 9.36 0.98 -28.43
CA ARG A 158 10.45 1.94 -28.59
C ARG A 158 11.65 1.62 -27.68
N LEU A 159 12.78 1.22 -28.25
CA LEU A 159 14.06 1.20 -27.52
C LEU A 159 14.83 2.47 -27.84
N ASN A 160 14.58 3.54 -27.08
CA ASN A 160 15.31 4.78 -27.31
C ASN A 160 16.80 4.66 -26.97
N ASN A 161 17.59 5.11 -27.93
CA ASN A 161 18.90 5.69 -27.72
C ASN A 161 18.93 6.89 -28.68
N VAL A 162 18.50 8.03 -28.13
CA VAL A 162 17.81 9.11 -28.86
C VAL A 162 18.68 9.83 -29.89
N GLU A 163 18.09 10.02 -31.06
CA GLU A 163 18.56 10.82 -32.20
C GLU A 163 18.59 12.35 -31.93
N MET A 164 19.42 13.02 -32.73
CA MET A 164 20.17 14.25 -32.50
C MET A 164 19.38 15.58 -32.63
N ALA A 165 18.08 15.55 -32.92
CA ALA A 165 17.30 16.76 -33.24
C ALA A 165 16.59 17.41 -32.03
N LEU A 166 16.10 16.61 -31.07
CA LEU A 166 15.48 17.15 -29.84
C LEU A 166 16.53 17.77 -28.90
N THR A 167 17.79 17.34 -29.04
CA THR A 167 18.92 17.79 -28.23
C THR A 167 19.23 19.25 -28.48
N GLU A 168 19.12 19.72 -29.72
CA GLU A 168 19.41 21.11 -30.08
C GLU A 168 18.31 22.06 -29.57
N TYR A 169 17.03 21.65 -29.65
CA TYR A 169 15.90 22.41 -29.10
C TYR A 169 15.93 22.45 -27.57
N CYS A 170 16.14 21.31 -26.90
CA CYS A 170 16.28 21.27 -25.44
C CYS A 170 17.54 22.00 -24.97
N GLN A 171 18.67 21.91 -25.68
CA GLN A 171 19.86 22.74 -25.38
C GLN A 171 19.56 24.22 -25.53
N LYS A 172 18.82 24.63 -26.57
CA LYS A 172 18.40 26.02 -26.75
C LYS A 172 17.49 26.48 -25.61
N LEU A 173 16.48 25.69 -25.25
CA LEU A 173 15.51 25.99 -24.19
C LEU A 173 16.17 26.01 -22.80
N ILE A 174 17.08 25.09 -22.52
CA ILE A 174 17.89 25.04 -21.29
C ILE A 174 18.85 26.24 -21.26
N SER A 175 19.50 26.54 -22.39
CA SER A 175 20.40 27.69 -22.54
C SER A 175 19.69 29.02 -22.33
N THR A 176 18.49 29.21 -22.87
CA THR A 176 17.81 30.53 -22.86
C THR A 176 16.88 30.74 -21.67
N GLN A 177 16.15 29.72 -21.21
CA GLN A 177 15.21 29.87 -20.08
C GLN A 177 15.75 29.39 -18.74
N PHE A 178 16.55 28.32 -18.73
CA PHE A 178 17.03 27.75 -17.48
C PHE A 178 18.32 28.42 -16.99
N THR A 179 19.29 28.69 -17.86
CA THR A 179 20.60 29.23 -17.44
C THR A 179 20.49 30.51 -16.63
N ASP A 180 19.61 31.44 -17.00
CA ASP A 180 19.49 32.74 -16.33
C ASP A 180 18.81 32.65 -14.93
N LYS A 181 17.88 31.69 -14.75
CA LYS A 181 17.30 31.37 -13.43
C LYS A 181 18.21 30.47 -12.59
N PHE A 182 18.93 29.56 -13.22
CA PHE A 182 19.79 28.58 -12.56
C PHE A 182 21.08 29.21 -12.05
N LEU A 183 21.65 30.17 -12.77
CA LEU A 183 22.78 30.97 -12.29
C LEU A 183 22.44 31.80 -11.03
N ARG A 184 21.14 32.07 -10.77
CA ARG A 184 20.67 32.67 -9.50
C ARG A 184 20.42 31.64 -8.40
N LEU A 185 19.99 30.43 -8.76
CA LEU A 185 19.72 29.34 -7.80
C LEU A 185 20.99 28.60 -7.33
N VAL A 186 22.03 28.53 -8.15
CA VAL A 186 23.30 27.87 -7.79
C VAL A 186 23.98 28.50 -6.57
N PRO A 187 24.05 29.85 -6.43
CA PRO A 187 24.47 30.51 -5.19
C PRO A 187 23.61 30.16 -3.97
N ASP A 188 22.29 30.07 -4.13
CA ASP A 188 21.34 29.74 -3.05
C ASP A 188 21.42 28.27 -2.61
N ILE A 189 21.70 27.36 -3.55
CA ILE A 189 21.92 25.94 -3.27
C ILE A 189 23.28 25.74 -2.61
N LEU A 190 24.32 26.45 -3.05
CA LEU A 190 25.65 26.42 -2.42
C LEU A 190 25.60 26.98 -0.98
N SER A 191 24.74 27.96 -0.70
CA SER A 191 24.57 28.49 0.66
C SER A 191 23.80 27.56 1.61
N HIS A 192 23.00 26.62 1.08
CA HIS A 192 22.22 25.63 1.86
C HIS A 192 22.71 24.18 1.69
N ALA A 193 23.90 23.97 1.10
CA ALA A 193 24.43 22.66 0.73
C ALA A 193 24.52 21.65 1.90
N HIS A 194 24.61 22.13 3.14
CA HIS A 194 24.68 21.31 4.35
C HIS A 194 23.34 20.67 4.77
N THR A 195 22.24 21.07 4.13
CA THR A 195 20.87 20.69 4.51
C THR A 195 20.26 19.63 3.60
N PHE A 196 20.94 19.26 2.51
CA PHE A 196 20.39 18.32 1.53
C PHE A 196 20.67 16.85 1.91
N PRO A 197 19.66 15.97 1.90
CA PRO A 197 19.83 14.58 2.29
C PRO A 197 20.68 13.81 1.27
N THR A 198 21.77 13.19 1.72
CA THR A 198 22.57 12.26 0.92
C THR A 198 21.83 10.93 0.77
N LEU A 199 21.26 10.68 -0.42
CA LEU A 199 20.61 9.40 -0.74
C LEU A 199 21.66 8.34 -1.10
N ALA A 200 21.42 7.09 -0.68
CA ALA A 200 22.29 5.96 -0.94
C ALA A 200 22.43 5.69 -2.46
N GLY A 201 23.68 5.59 -2.95
CA GLY A 201 24.03 5.41 -4.37
C GLY A 201 24.73 6.61 -5.03
N SER A 202 24.88 7.73 -4.32
CA SER A 202 25.57 8.94 -4.77
C SER A 202 27.10 8.84 -4.54
N HIS A 203 27.80 7.99 -5.29
CA HIS A 203 29.26 7.83 -5.18
C HIS A 203 30.09 8.85 -6.01
N LEU A 204 29.47 9.94 -6.50
CA LEU A 204 30.16 10.94 -7.31
C LEU A 204 30.37 12.24 -6.50
N PRO A 205 31.59 12.81 -6.48
CA PRO A 205 31.89 14.03 -5.76
C PRO A 205 31.11 15.25 -6.30
N TRP A 206 30.80 16.20 -5.39
CA TRP A 206 29.98 17.42 -5.57
C TRP A 206 30.50 18.46 -6.58
N THR A 207 31.33 18.08 -7.55
CA THR A 207 31.90 19.04 -8.52
C THR A 207 30.91 19.50 -9.60
N HIS A 208 29.76 18.82 -9.75
CA HIS A 208 28.72 19.19 -10.72
C HIS A 208 27.32 19.23 -10.10
N ALA A 209 27.00 20.30 -9.37
CA ALA A 209 25.66 20.54 -8.80
C ALA A 209 24.53 20.48 -9.85
N ALA A 210 24.81 20.83 -11.11
CA ALA A 210 23.87 20.69 -12.22
C ALA A 210 23.50 19.23 -12.52
N LEU A 211 24.45 18.29 -12.37
CA LEU A 211 24.21 16.85 -12.59
C LEU A 211 23.38 16.22 -11.47
N GLU A 212 23.58 16.63 -10.22
CA GLU A 212 22.72 16.21 -9.10
C GLU A 212 21.30 16.78 -9.23
N LEU A 213 21.15 18.05 -9.63
CA LEU A 213 19.83 18.62 -9.88
C LEU A 213 19.10 17.96 -11.06
N VAL A 214 19.83 17.56 -12.11
CA VAL A 214 19.27 16.78 -13.23
C VAL A 214 18.82 15.38 -12.77
N LYS A 215 19.52 14.74 -11.83
CA LYS A 215 19.06 13.47 -11.21
C LYS A 215 17.80 13.66 -10.36
N CYS A 216 17.67 14.82 -9.71
CA CYS A 216 16.50 15.18 -8.91
C CYS A 216 15.33 15.74 -9.73
N PHE A 217 15.54 16.04 -11.01
CA PHE A 217 14.47 16.58 -11.86
C PHE A 217 13.43 15.49 -12.12
N VAL A 218 12.27 15.65 -11.48
CA VAL A 218 11.06 14.91 -11.81
C VAL A 218 10.19 15.87 -12.59
N ASN A 219 9.77 15.48 -13.80
CA ASN A 219 8.93 16.35 -14.64
C ASN A 219 7.67 16.76 -13.84
N PRO A 220 7.43 18.07 -13.62
CA PRO A 220 6.32 18.54 -12.79
C PRO A 220 4.95 18.27 -13.44
N SER A 221 4.89 17.98 -14.74
CA SER A 221 3.65 17.58 -15.38
C SER A 221 3.28 16.14 -14.99
N LYS A 222 2.01 15.96 -14.57
CA LYS A 222 1.40 14.63 -14.49
C LYS A 222 1.53 13.96 -15.86
N SER A 223 1.83 12.68 -15.90
CA SER A 223 1.78 11.88 -17.13
C SER A 223 0.46 11.15 -17.21
N PHE A 224 -0.16 11.16 -18.39
CA PHE A 224 -1.33 10.32 -18.66
C PHE A 224 -1.10 9.62 -19.99
N VAL A 225 -0.82 8.32 -19.91
CA VAL A 225 -0.41 7.53 -21.07
C VAL A 225 -1.59 6.73 -21.60
N LEU A 226 -1.99 7.00 -22.83
CA LEU A 226 -2.91 6.17 -23.58
C LEU A 226 -2.17 4.96 -24.18
N PRO A 227 -2.59 3.73 -23.83
CA PRO A 227 -1.93 2.54 -24.35
C PRO A 227 -2.34 2.22 -25.79
N ASP A 228 -1.46 1.51 -26.51
CA ASP A 228 -1.73 0.86 -27.81
C ASP A 228 -2.41 1.73 -28.88
N ILE A 229 -1.93 2.95 -29.11
CA ILE A 229 -2.39 3.81 -30.21
C ILE A 229 -1.72 3.37 -31.51
N ILE A 230 -2.54 2.96 -32.50
CA ILE A 230 -2.07 2.39 -33.77
C ILE A 230 -2.36 3.34 -34.93
N CYS A 231 -1.30 3.76 -35.63
CA CYS A 231 -1.42 4.53 -36.87
C CYS A 231 -2.14 3.72 -37.96
N THR A 232 -3.10 4.35 -38.63
CA THR A 232 -3.88 3.76 -39.74
C THR A 232 -3.08 3.55 -41.02
N GLN A 233 -2.03 4.34 -41.23
CA GLN A 233 -1.22 4.30 -42.47
C GLN A 233 -0.01 3.37 -42.34
N CYS A 234 0.82 3.56 -41.31
CA CYS A 234 2.09 2.83 -41.18
C CYS A 234 2.06 1.69 -40.14
N ASN A 235 0.91 1.42 -39.51
CA ASN A 235 0.74 0.44 -38.44
C ASN A 235 1.66 0.61 -37.22
N LEU A 236 2.31 1.76 -37.05
CA LEU A 236 3.07 2.04 -35.84
C LEU A 236 2.10 2.01 -34.64
N CYS A 237 2.32 1.05 -33.74
CA CYS A 237 1.69 1.00 -32.44
C CYS A 237 2.62 1.64 -31.42
N ARG A 238 2.11 2.54 -30.59
CA ARG A 238 2.85 3.12 -29.46
C ARG A 238 1.93 3.57 -28.35
N HIS A 239 2.52 3.77 -27.18
CA HIS A 239 1.91 4.52 -26.10
C HIS A 239 2.03 6.04 -26.37
N VAL A 240 0.96 6.79 -26.09
CA VAL A 240 0.91 8.25 -26.29
C VAL A 240 0.67 8.93 -24.95
N ASP A 241 1.62 9.76 -24.50
CA ASP A 241 1.47 10.54 -23.26
C ASP A 241 0.79 11.87 -23.58
N LEU A 242 -0.48 11.99 -23.21
CA LEU A 242 -1.30 13.18 -23.49
C LEU A 242 -0.68 14.47 -22.91
N CYS A 243 0.09 14.36 -21.83
CA CYS A 243 0.65 15.51 -21.14
C CYS A 243 2.06 15.90 -21.62
N ARG A 244 2.66 15.10 -22.51
CA ARG A 244 4.06 15.24 -22.92
C ARG A 244 4.28 15.08 -24.42
N GLU A 245 3.20 15.01 -25.21
CA GLU A 245 3.31 14.84 -26.65
C GLU A 245 3.88 16.12 -27.31
N PRO A 246 5.03 16.03 -28.02
CA PRO A 246 5.65 17.17 -28.68
C PRO A 246 4.70 17.72 -29.75
N GLY A 247 4.30 18.98 -29.59
CA GLY A 247 3.29 19.65 -30.44
C GLY A 247 2.10 20.19 -29.67
N LEU A 248 1.68 19.56 -28.56
CA LEU A 248 0.56 20.10 -27.74
C LEU A 248 0.98 21.35 -26.93
N MET A 249 2.28 21.49 -26.66
CA MET A 249 2.83 22.61 -25.88
C MET A 249 3.21 23.81 -26.74
N ASP A 250 3.51 23.60 -28.04
CA ASP A 250 3.86 24.68 -28.96
C ASP A 250 2.62 25.53 -29.33
N ASP A 251 1.42 24.93 -29.32
CA ASP A 251 0.12 25.61 -29.51
C ASP A 251 -0.14 26.73 -28.49
N LEU A 252 0.46 26.66 -27.29
CA LEU A 252 0.30 27.69 -26.24
C LEU A 252 1.30 28.85 -26.38
N SER A 253 2.39 28.66 -27.11
CA SER A 253 3.41 29.69 -27.36
C SER A 253 3.26 30.42 -28.70
N ALA A 254 2.48 29.88 -29.64
CA ALA A 254 2.30 30.43 -30.99
C ALA A 254 1.13 31.43 -31.11
N LEU A 255 0.77 32.14 -30.03
CA LEU A 255 -0.16 33.27 -30.09
C LEU A 255 0.48 34.57 -30.61
N ASP A 256 1.78 34.57 -30.91
CA ASP A 256 2.48 35.66 -31.59
C ASP A 256 2.99 35.20 -32.96
N ASP A 257 2.42 35.81 -34.00
CA ASP A 257 2.85 35.86 -35.41
C ASP A 257 2.77 34.59 -36.30
N ARG A 258 1.69 34.60 -37.11
CA ARG A 258 1.54 34.16 -38.52
C ARG A 258 1.86 32.70 -38.92
N ASP A 259 0.76 32.01 -39.25
CA ASP A 259 0.55 31.18 -40.46
C ASP A 259 1.27 29.82 -40.64
N GLU A 260 1.40 29.00 -39.60
CA GLU A 260 1.41 27.53 -39.77
C GLU A 260 0.84 26.84 -38.53
N VAL A 261 -0.43 26.43 -38.59
CA VAL A 261 -1.04 25.56 -37.57
C VAL A 261 -0.37 24.20 -37.69
N VAL A 262 0.65 23.94 -36.88
CA VAL A 262 1.21 22.59 -36.74
C VAL A 262 0.11 21.75 -36.10
N GLN A 263 -0.59 20.94 -36.90
CA GLN A 263 -1.63 20.08 -36.37
C GLN A 263 -0.99 19.11 -35.36
N SER A 264 -1.27 19.35 -34.08
CA SER A 264 -0.97 18.45 -32.98
C SER A 264 -1.66 17.10 -33.27
N TRP A 265 -1.06 15.98 -32.82
CA TRP A 265 -1.52 14.59 -33.05
C TRP A 265 -1.13 13.92 -34.39
N GLN A 266 0.17 13.88 -34.70
CA GLN A 266 0.70 13.15 -35.86
C GLN A 266 1.44 11.87 -35.46
N CYS A 267 1.46 10.89 -36.36
CA CYS A 267 2.29 9.73 -36.24
C CYS A 267 3.77 10.10 -36.41
N PRO A 268 4.67 9.73 -35.48
CA PRO A 268 6.08 10.11 -35.57
C PRO A 268 6.84 9.41 -36.73
N ARG A 269 6.30 8.33 -37.30
CA ARG A 269 6.94 7.60 -38.41
C ARG A 269 6.53 8.11 -39.79
N CYS A 270 5.25 8.42 -39.98
CA CYS A 270 4.71 8.75 -41.31
C CYS A 270 3.95 10.08 -41.36
N THR A 271 3.99 10.86 -40.28
CA THR A 271 3.34 12.17 -40.10
C THR A 271 1.85 12.19 -40.42
N HIS A 272 1.20 11.03 -40.52
CA HIS A 272 -0.23 10.92 -40.69
C HIS A 272 -0.95 11.37 -39.41
N LEU A 273 -2.00 12.17 -39.59
CA LEU A 273 -2.82 12.67 -38.49
C LEU A 273 -3.59 11.53 -37.85
N TYR A 274 -3.61 11.49 -36.52
CA TYR A 274 -4.50 10.62 -35.79
C TYR A 274 -5.93 11.15 -35.84
N ASP A 275 -6.88 10.22 -35.88
CA ASP A 275 -8.29 10.53 -35.74
C ASP A 275 -8.59 10.88 -34.28
N LEU A 276 -8.98 12.14 -34.03
CA LEU A 276 -9.24 12.66 -32.70
C LEU A 276 -10.47 12.01 -32.07
N ASP A 277 -11.50 11.67 -32.85
CA ASP A 277 -12.71 11.02 -32.34
C ASP A 277 -12.37 9.62 -31.80
N MET A 278 -11.49 8.92 -32.51
CA MET A 278 -10.98 7.61 -32.08
C MET A 278 -10.13 7.72 -30.80
N LEU A 279 -9.32 8.78 -30.67
CA LEU A 279 -8.53 9.05 -29.47
C LEU A 279 -9.42 9.41 -28.28
N GLU A 280 -10.46 10.22 -28.48
CA GLU A 280 -11.43 10.59 -27.45
C GLU A 280 -12.20 9.37 -26.95
N HIS A 281 -12.72 8.55 -27.86
CA HIS A 281 -13.42 7.32 -27.47
C HIS A 281 -12.49 6.37 -26.71
N ARG A 282 -11.21 6.27 -27.09
CA ARG A 282 -10.20 5.49 -26.37
C ARG A 282 -9.94 6.06 -24.98
N LEU A 283 -9.83 7.38 -24.84
CA LEU A 283 -9.66 8.05 -23.55
C LEU A 283 -10.83 7.74 -22.62
N VAL A 284 -12.07 7.91 -23.09
CA VAL A 284 -13.28 7.59 -22.32
C VAL A 284 -13.27 6.13 -21.87
N HIS A 285 -12.94 5.22 -22.78
CA HIS A 285 -12.85 3.79 -22.48
C HIS A 285 -11.78 3.50 -21.41
N VAL A 286 -10.59 4.08 -21.52
CA VAL A 286 -9.49 3.90 -20.55
C VAL A 286 -9.89 4.46 -19.18
N VAL A 287 -10.48 5.66 -19.12
CA VAL A 287 -10.96 6.24 -17.86
C VAL A 287 -12.02 5.36 -17.21
N HIS A 288 -12.98 4.87 -18.00
CA HIS A 288 -14.02 3.98 -17.49
C HIS A 288 -13.45 2.66 -16.97
N THR A 289 -12.58 2.00 -17.75
CA THR A 289 -12.10 0.64 -17.47
C THR A 289 -10.92 0.58 -16.50
N GLN A 290 -9.99 1.53 -16.54
CA GLN A 290 -8.80 1.51 -15.68
C GLN A 290 -8.95 2.32 -14.40
N HIS A 291 -9.85 3.31 -14.38
CA HIS A 291 -10.03 4.18 -13.20
C HIS A 291 -11.40 4.02 -12.56
N SER A 292 -12.49 4.22 -13.31
CA SER A 292 -13.85 4.23 -12.73
C SER A 292 -14.27 2.86 -12.20
N LEU A 293 -14.19 1.80 -13.02
CA LEU A 293 -14.62 0.45 -12.64
C LEU A 293 -13.79 -0.12 -11.48
N PRO A 294 -12.45 -0.09 -11.49
CA PRO A 294 -11.65 -0.58 -10.36
C PRO A 294 -11.86 0.24 -9.09
N TYR A 295 -12.15 1.54 -9.21
CA TYR A 295 -12.50 2.37 -8.05
C TYR A 295 -13.84 1.95 -7.43
N GLN A 296 -14.85 1.67 -8.26
CA GLN A 296 -16.17 1.22 -7.81
C GLN A 296 -16.13 -0.21 -7.22
N LEU A 297 -15.30 -1.07 -7.79
CA LEU A 297 -15.12 -2.47 -7.37
C LEU A 297 -14.03 -2.62 -6.30
N ARG A 298 -13.50 -1.52 -5.77
CA ARG A 298 -12.40 -1.55 -4.80
C ARG A 298 -12.86 -2.25 -3.53
N GLU A 299 -12.11 -3.27 -3.13
CA GLU A 299 -12.33 -3.93 -1.85
C GLU A 299 -12.04 -2.98 -0.68
N LEU A 300 -12.95 -2.97 0.28
CA LEU A 300 -12.73 -2.29 1.56
C LEU A 300 -11.85 -3.18 2.43
N VAL A 301 -10.65 -2.71 2.75
CA VAL A 301 -9.71 -3.40 3.64
C VAL A 301 -9.71 -2.70 5.00
N CYS A 302 -9.87 -3.48 6.07
CA CYS A 302 -9.80 -2.93 7.41
C CYS A 302 -8.35 -2.52 7.73
N LYS A 303 -8.11 -1.27 8.14
CA LYS A 303 -6.77 -0.80 8.53
C LYS A 303 -6.16 -1.56 9.73
N ARG A 304 -7.00 -2.21 10.55
CA ARG A 304 -6.57 -2.88 11.80
C ARG A 304 -6.12 -4.32 11.55
N CYS A 305 -6.92 -5.12 10.86
CA CYS A 305 -6.58 -6.52 10.56
C CYS A 305 -6.00 -6.73 9.15
N ASN A 306 -6.03 -5.71 8.29
CA ASN A 306 -5.65 -5.78 6.87
C ASN A 306 -6.38 -6.88 6.09
N LEU A 307 -7.54 -7.32 6.57
CA LEU A 307 -8.40 -8.26 5.87
C LEU A 307 -9.41 -7.52 5.00
N PRO A 308 -9.71 -8.05 3.80
CA PRO A 308 -10.78 -7.53 2.96
C PRO A 308 -12.14 -7.78 3.61
N ASN A 309 -13.10 -6.91 3.33
CA ASN A 309 -14.46 -7.08 3.80
C ASN A 309 -15.18 -8.18 3.00
N GLU A 310 -15.44 -9.32 3.65
CA GLU A 310 -16.15 -10.45 3.04
C GLU A 310 -17.66 -10.21 2.89
N SER A 311 -18.24 -9.27 3.64
CA SER A 311 -19.69 -9.04 3.63
C SER A 311 -20.08 -7.66 3.09
N GLN A 312 -21.08 -7.65 2.22
CA GLN A 312 -21.61 -6.42 1.61
C GLN A 312 -22.42 -5.56 2.60
N LEU A 313 -22.75 -6.09 3.79
CA LEU A 313 -23.64 -5.45 4.77
C LEU A 313 -22.94 -4.98 6.04
N ASN A 314 -21.75 -5.50 6.36
CA ASN A 314 -21.03 -5.06 7.56
C ASN A 314 -20.46 -3.66 7.34
N THR A 315 -20.95 -2.72 8.13
CA THR A 315 -20.40 -1.35 8.19
C THR A 315 -19.14 -1.27 9.03
N LEU A 316 -18.87 -2.28 9.86
CA LEU A 316 -17.75 -2.34 10.80
C LEU A 316 -17.05 -3.71 10.72
N CYS A 317 -15.72 -3.71 10.86
CA CYS A 317 -14.95 -4.95 11.04
C CYS A 317 -15.36 -5.65 12.34
N GLY A 318 -15.43 -6.99 12.33
CA GLY A 318 -15.60 -7.82 13.53
C GLY A 318 -14.43 -7.79 14.52
N CYS A 319 -13.38 -7.05 14.20
CA CYS A 319 -12.35 -6.58 15.10
C CYS A 319 -13.03 -6.03 16.38
N THR A 320 -13.02 -6.79 17.49
CA THR A 320 -13.64 -6.35 18.75
C THR A 320 -13.06 -5.00 19.15
N GLY A 321 -13.93 -4.12 19.68
CA GLY A 321 -13.54 -2.77 20.03
C GLY A 321 -13.34 -2.61 21.54
N VAL A 322 -12.35 -1.80 21.93
CA VAL A 322 -12.03 -1.39 23.31
C VAL A 322 -13.28 -1.05 24.14
N LEU A 323 -14.29 -0.37 23.56
CA LEU A 323 -15.51 0.01 24.29
C LEU A 323 -16.34 -1.18 24.77
N GLN A 324 -16.38 -2.29 24.02
CA GLN A 324 -17.11 -3.49 24.42
C GLN A 324 -16.45 -4.13 25.66
N SER A 325 -15.12 -4.10 25.74
CA SER A 325 -14.38 -4.59 26.90
C SER A 325 -14.69 -3.79 28.17
N PHE A 326 -14.82 -2.46 28.07
CA PHE A 326 -15.23 -1.61 29.20
C PHE A 326 -16.66 -1.90 29.64
N ALA A 327 -17.60 -2.01 28.69
CA ALA A 327 -18.99 -2.33 28.99
C ALA A 327 -19.11 -3.67 29.74
N PHE A 328 -18.38 -4.69 29.29
CA PHE A 328 -18.32 -5.99 29.96
C PHE A 328 -17.70 -5.88 31.36
N ALA A 329 -16.58 -5.16 31.50
CA ALA A 329 -15.91 -4.97 32.79
C ALA A 329 -16.84 -4.32 33.82
N TYR A 330 -17.53 -3.25 33.45
CA TYR A 330 -18.51 -2.61 34.34
C TYR A 330 -19.68 -3.53 34.66
N LEU A 331 -20.19 -4.30 33.69
CA LEU A 331 -21.25 -5.27 33.95
C LEU A 331 -20.81 -6.30 35.00
N MET A 332 -19.63 -6.89 34.84
CA MET A 332 -19.10 -7.89 35.76
C MET A 332 -18.85 -7.35 37.17
N VAL A 333 -18.29 -6.13 37.28
CA VAL A 333 -18.12 -5.45 38.57
C VAL A 333 -19.47 -5.18 39.23
N ASN A 334 -20.48 -4.72 38.47
CA ASN A 334 -21.82 -4.50 39.00
C ASN A 334 -22.48 -5.81 39.47
N VAL A 335 -22.31 -6.91 38.73
CA VAL A 335 -22.80 -8.24 39.17
C VAL A 335 -22.16 -8.64 40.49
N ALA A 336 -20.84 -8.44 40.65
CA ALA A 336 -20.14 -8.72 41.90
C ALA A 336 -20.67 -7.84 43.06
N ILE A 337 -20.89 -6.55 42.82
CA ILE A 337 -21.45 -5.62 43.81
C ILE A 337 -22.88 -6.03 44.21
N ILE A 338 -23.75 -6.35 43.23
CA ILE A 338 -25.13 -6.79 43.49
C ILE A 338 -25.13 -8.09 44.30
N ALA A 339 -24.25 -9.04 43.97
CA ALA A 339 -24.10 -10.28 44.73
C ALA A 339 -23.65 -10.00 46.19
N GLY A 340 -22.71 -9.07 46.38
CA GLY A 340 -22.30 -8.63 47.73
C GLY A 340 -23.43 -7.97 48.52
N LEU A 341 -24.21 -7.09 47.88
CA LEU A 341 -25.35 -6.41 48.49
C LEU A 341 -26.50 -7.36 48.84
N ALA A 342 -26.70 -8.41 48.04
CA ALA A 342 -27.72 -9.43 48.29
C ALA A 342 -27.51 -10.19 49.61
N CYS A 343 -26.27 -10.26 50.12
CA CYS A 343 -25.94 -10.95 51.36
C CYS A 343 -26.34 -10.22 52.66
N LYS A 344 -27.00 -9.04 52.58
CA LYS A 344 -27.65 -8.29 53.69
C LYS A 344 -26.96 -8.43 55.07
N SER A 345 -25.66 -8.16 55.13
CA SER A 345 -24.81 -8.36 56.32
C SER A 345 -23.71 -7.29 56.42
N SER A 346 -22.85 -7.37 57.44
CA SER A 346 -21.74 -6.45 57.72
C SER A 346 -20.88 -6.14 56.48
N GLY A 347 -20.33 -4.92 56.39
CA GLY A 347 -19.57 -4.46 55.23
C GLY A 347 -18.37 -5.34 54.85
N TYR A 348 -17.78 -6.08 55.80
CA TYR A 348 -16.71 -7.03 55.51
C TYR A 348 -17.19 -8.26 54.73
N LEU A 349 -18.38 -8.78 55.05
CA LEU A 349 -18.94 -9.92 54.34
C LEU A 349 -19.31 -9.55 52.89
N GLN A 350 -19.84 -8.35 52.69
CA GLN A 350 -20.10 -7.81 51.35
C GLN A 350 -18.81 -7.82 50.50
N ARG A 351 -17.70 -7.30 51.03
CA ARG A 351 -16.42 -7.27 50.31
C ARG A 351 -15.84 -8.66 50.06
N ALA A 352 -16.02 -9.59 50.99
CA ALA A 352 -15.60 -10.98 50.81
C ALA A 352 -16.36 -11.67 49.68
N VAL A 353 -17.67 -11.43 49.56
CA VAL A 353 -18.51 -11.98 48.48
C VAL A 353 -18.15 -11.37 47.12
N GLU A 354 -17.99 -10.05 47.05
CA GLU A 354 -17.51 -9.37 45.84
C GLU A 354 -16.15 -9.93 45.37
N GLY A 355 -15.21 -10.09 46.32
CA GLY A 355 -13.89 -10.65 46.06
C GLY A 355 -13.94 -12.11 45.60
N ALA A 356 -14.83 -12.92 46.15
CA ALA A 356 -15.02 -14.32 45.73
C ALA A 356 -15.51 -14.43 44.28
N VAL A 357 -16.48 -13.60 43.88
CA VAL A 357 -16.96 -13.53 42.48
C VAL A 357 -15.82 -13.16 41.53
N MET A 358 -15.01 -12.17 41.90
CA MET A 358 -13.87 -11.75 41.10
C MET A 358 -12.73 -12.79 41.06
N LEU A 359 -12.53 -13.55 42.14
CA LEU A 359 -11.58 -14.66 42.17
C LEU A 359 -12.00 -15.76 41.19
N VAL A 360 -13.29 -16.07 41.07
CA VAL A 360 -13.80 -17.00 40.05
C VAL A 360 -13.52 -16.49 38.64
N VAL A 361 -13.67 -15.19 38.39
CA VAL A 361 -13.34 -14.58 37.08
C VAL A 361 -11.85 -14.74 36.76
N VAL A 362 -10.98 -14.44 37.71
CA VAL A 362 -9.51 -14.61 37.56
C VAL A 362 -9.16 -16.08 37.36
N ALA A 363 -9.73 -16.98 38.16
CA ALA A 363 -9.50 -18.42 38.05
C ALA A 363 -9.98 -18.99 36.71
N THR A 364 -11.10 -18.48 36.18
CA THR A 364 -11.61 -18.86 34.86
C THR A 364 -10.64 -18.42 33.76
N ASN A 365 -10.15 -17.17 33.80
CA ASN A 365 -9.16 -16.70 32.85
C ASN A 365 -7.86 -17.53 32.91
N LEU A 366 -7.33 -17.77 34.11
CA LEU A 366 -6.13 -18.59 34.29
C LEU A 366 -6.35 -20.05 33.85
N GLY A 367 -7.51 -20.64 34.18
CA GLY A 367 -7.87 -21.99 33.78
C GLY A 367 -7.93 -22.15 32.26
N ILE A 368 -8.49 -21.17 31.55
CA ILE A 368 -8.51 -21.16 30.08
C ILE A 368 -7.10 -20.94 29.53
N ALA A 369 -6.34 -19.98 30.08
CA ALA A 369 -5.00 -19.65 29.62
C ALA A 369 -3.99 -20.79 29.80
N PHE A 370 -4.10 -21.58 30.87
CA PHE A 370 -3.21 -22.71 31.15
C PHE A 370 -3.74 -24.06 30.65
N GLY A 371 -5.07 -24.23 30.57
CA GLY A 371 -5.72 -25.52 30.32
C GLY A 371 -6.15 -25.77 28.87
N LEU A 372 -6.22 -24.75 28.02
CA LEU A 372 -6.64 -24.92 26.62
C LEU A 372 -5.44 -25.33 25.75
N PRO A 373 -5.44 -26.53 25.12
CA PRO A 373 -4.39 -26.92 24.20
C PRO A 373 -4.55 -26.16 22.88
N VAL A 374 -3.62 -25.26 22.58
CA VAL A 374 -3.58 -24.51 21.32
C VAL A 374 -2.65 -25.24 20.33
N PRO A 375 -3.09 -25.55 19.10
CA PRO A 375 -2.25 -26.15 18.07
C PRO A 375 -0.98 -25.31 17.83
N GLY A 376 0.20 -25.93 17.96
CA GLY A 376 1.50 -25.25 17.73
C GLY A 376 2.09 -24.53 18.95
N CYS A 377 1.44 -24.54 20.11
CA CYS A 377 2.00 -24.02 21.37
C CYS A 377 1.97 -25.09 22.48
N PRO A 378 2.98 -25.14 23.38
CA PRO A 378 2.90 -25.99 24.56
C PRO A 378 1.79 -25.50 25.50
N THR A 379 1.15 -26.42 26.23
CA THR A 379 0.17 -26.07 27.27
C THR A 379 0.81 -25.16 28.32
N GLY A 380 0.14 -24.06 28.67
CA GLY A 380 0.66 -23.06 29.61
C GLY A 380 1.69 -22.07 29.04
N TYR A 381 1.79 -21.92 27.71
CA TYR A 381 2.66 -20.92 27.10
C TYR A 381 2.09 -19.49 27.24
N LEU A 382 2.75 -18.64 28.04
CA LEU A 382 2.35 -17.25 28.29
C LEU A 382 3.31 -16.19 27.70
N ASN A 383 4.36 -16.61 26.99
CA ASN A 383 5.37 -15.70 26.47
C ASN A 383 4.90 -14.93 25.22
N GLN A 384 5.58 -13.83 24.92
CA GLN A 384 5.38 -13.06 23.69
C GLN A 384 5.77 -13.92 22.48
N GLY A 385 4.80 -14.54 21.82
CA GLY A 385 5.04 -15.40 20.65
C GLY A 385 4.05 -16.55 20.44
N GLY A 386 3.07 -16.73 21.33
CA GLY A 386 2.04 -17.75 21.15
C GLY A 386 1.04 -17.26 20.11
N THR A 387 1.34 -17.50 18.83
CA THR A 387 0.52 -16.98 17.73
C THR A 387 -0.61 -17.96 17.41
N PRO A 388 -1.88 -17.54 17.45
CA PRO A 388 -2.99 -18.29 16.87
C PRO A 388 -3.01 -18.25 15.33
N ALA A 389 -1.93 -17.75 14.69
CA ALA A 389 -1.83 -17.50 13.26
C ALA A 389 -2.13 -18.72 12.38
N SER A 390 -1.74 -19.93 12.82
CA SER A 390 -2.02 -21.16 12.07
C SER A 390 -3.45 -21.68 12.22
N VAL A 391 -4.22 -21.16 13.18
CA VAL A 391 -5.58 -21.63 13.49
C VAL A 391 -6.65 -20.63 13.04
N TYR A 392 -6.34 -19.34 13.06
CA TYR A 392 -7.27 -18.26 12.70
C TYR A 392 -6.82 -17.45 11.48
N GLU A 393 -5.78 -17.90 10.76
CA GLU A 393 -5.24 -17.25 9.56
C GLU A 393 -4.99 -15.74 9.75
N THR A 394 -4.59 -15.35 10.97
CA THR A 394 -4.33 -13.95 11.32
C THR A 394 -2.88 -13.59 10.96
N THR A 395 -2.71 -12.46 10.26
CA THR A 395 -1.40 -11.97 9.77
C THR A 395 -0.54 -11.30 10.86
N GLY A 396 -1.02 -11.25 12.11
CA GLY A 396 -0.32 -10.67 13.25
C GLY A 396 -0.40 -11.54 14.51
N SER A 397 0.58 -11.40 15.40
CA SER A 397 0.71 -12.14 16.66
C SER A 397 -0.25 -11.68 17.77
N TRP A 398 -1.40 -11.11 17.43
CA TRP A 398 -2.11 -10.21 18.33
C TRP A 398 -3.64 -10.27 18.16
N ASP A 399 -4.32 -10.69 19.23
CA ASP A 399 -5.70 -10.27 19.53
C ASP A 399 -5.65 -9.49 20.86
N PRO A 400 -5.69 -8.15 20.85
CA PRO A 400 -5.58 -7.33 22.05
C PRO A 400 -6.80 -7.34 22.95
N GLU A 401 -7.94 -7.70 22.36
CA GLU A 401 -9.26 -7.33 22.83
C GLU A 401 -10.20 -8.54 22.70
N GLY A 402 -9.63 -9.74 22.62
CA GLY A 402 -10.36 -10.99 22.69
C GLY A 402 -11.13 -11.10 24.00
N ALA A 403 -12.22 -11.86 23.97
CA ALA A 403 -13.11 -12.04 25.12
C ALA A 403 -12.39 -12.54 26.38
N LEU A 404 -11.28 -13.29 26.23
CA LEU A 404 -10.46 -13.75 27.34
C LEU A 404 -9.85 -12.57 28.13
N ASN A 405 -9.41 -11.52 27.45
CA ASN A 405 -8.84 -10.33 28.07
C ASN A 405 -9.88 -9.54 28.87
N TRP A 406 -11.16 -9.58 28.47
CA TRP A 406 -12.23 -8.84 29.14
C TRP A 406 -12.41 -9.28 30.60
N LEU A 407 -12.11 -10.54 30.92
CA LEU A 407 -12.13 -11.06 32.30
C LEU A 407 -11.08 -10.37 33.18
N MET A 408 -9.87 -10.18 32.67
CA MET A 408 -8.77 -9.52 33.40
C MET A 408 -8.96 -8.00 33.47
N VAL A 409 -9.54 -7.38 32.44
CA VAL A 409 -9.97 -5.96 32.48
C VAL A 409 -11.03 -5.74 33.57
N SER A 410 -11.98 -6.69 33.74
CA SER A 410 -12.98 -6.66 34.82
C SER A 410 -12.34 -6.68 36.20
N PHE A 411 -11.30 -7.51 36.38
CA PHE A 411 -10.55 -7.59 37.63
C PHE A 411 -9.79 -6.29 37.94
N MET A 412 -9.18 -5.67 36.92
CA MET A 412 -8.53 -4.36 37.08
C MET A 412 -9.52 -3.27 37.50
N ALA A 413 -10.72 -3.24 36.89
CA ALA A 413 -11.78 -2.32 37.25
C ALA A 413 -12.25 -2.52 38.70
N TYR A 414 -12.32 -3.77 39.16
CA TYR A 414 -12.66 -4.09 40.56
C TYR A 414 -11.62 -3.57 41.56
N ILE A 415 -10.32 -3.74 41.27
CA ILE A 415 -9.24 -3.18 42.10
C ILE A 415 -9.41 -1.67 42.24
N GLY A 416 -9.66 -0.98 41.13
CA GLY A 416 -9.92 0.47 41.11
C GLY A 416 -11.12 0.87 41.96
N TYR A 417 -12.21 0.12 41.89
CA TYR A 417 -13.41 0.34 42.70
C TYR A 417 -13.15 0.20 44.21
N VAL A 418 -12.45 -0.85 44.64
CA VAL A 418 -12.15 -1.07 46.08
C VAL A 418 -11.19 -0.01 46.61
N LEU A 419 -10.08 0.25 45.91
CA LEU A 419 -9.08 1.23 46.33
C LEU A 419 -9.62 2.67 46.28
N GLY A 420 -10.41 3.00 45.25
CA GLY A 420 -11.10 4.29 45.16
C GLY A 420 -12.10 4.49 46.29
N GLY A 421 -12.86 3.45 46.66
CA GLY A 421 -13.77 3.48 47.80
C GLY A 421 -13.04 3.74 49.13
N TRP A 422 -11.93 3.04 49.39
CA TRP A 422 -11.11 3.28 50.58
C TRP A 422 -10.49 4.69 50.59
N PHE A 423 -10.02 5.16 49.44
CA PHE A 423 -9.46 6.50 49.29
C PHE A 423 -10.48 7.61 49.58
N LEU A 424 -11.72 7.46 49.13
CA LEU A 424 -12.79 8.44 49.36
C LEU A 424 -13.28 8.44 50.82
N ASN A 425 -13.26 7.28 51.50
CA ASN A 425 -13.74 7.16 52.88
C ASN A 425 -12.74 7.63 53.94
N GLU A 426 -11.44 7.60 53.66
CA GLU A 426 -10.43 8.02 54.64
C GLU A 426 -10.30 9.55 54.66
N PRO A 427 -10.41 10.25 55.81
CA PRO A 427 -10.32 11.72 55.84
C PRO A 427 -8.88 12.26 55.87
N GLY A 428 -7.90 11.49 56.35
CA GLY A 428 -6.53 11.97 56.57
C GLY A 428 -5.61 11.82 55.37
N TRP A 429 -4.94 12.90 54.93
CA TRP A 429 -4.05 12.88 53.77
C TRP A 429 -2.86 11.91 53.88
N VAL A 430 -2.28 11.77 55.09
CA VAL A 430 -1.17 10.82 55.34
C VAL A 430 -1.65 9.38 55.17
N ARG A 431 -2.84 9.07 55.71
CA ARG A 431 -3.42 7.72 55.64
C ARG A 431 -3.91 7.41 54.22
N LYS A 432 -4.48 8.37 53.49
CA LYS A 432 -4.79 8.25 52.06
C LYS A 432 -3.54 7.90 51.25
N THR A 433 -2.48 8.65 51.44
CA THR A 433 -1.21 8.46 50.72
C THR A 433 -0.58 7.11 51.09
N GLY A 434 -0.56 6.78 52.38
CA GLY A 434 -0.08 5.48 52.86
C GLY A 434 -0.91 4.30 52.36
N LEU A 435 -2.23 4.46 52.25
CA LEU A 435 -3.12 3.44 51.69
C LEU A 435 -2.83 3.19 50.21
N LEU A 436 -2.73 4.25 49.39
CA LEU A 436 -2.43 4.13 47.96
C LEU A 436 -1.03 3.59 47.69
N LEU A 437 -0.01 4.10 48.37
CA LEU A 437 1.37 3.63 48.20
C LEU A 437 1.58 2.23 48.78
N GLY A 438 0.94 1.92 49.91
CA GLY A 438 1.01 0.61 50.55
C GLY A 438 0.34 -0.47 49.71
N SER A 439 -0.91 -0.24 49.27
CA SER A 439 -1.61 -1.18 48.39
C SER A 439 -0.94 -1.28 47.01
N GLY A 440 -0.48 -0.15 46.46
CA GLY A 440 0.23 -0.10 45.19
C GLY A 440 1.54 -0.89 45.21
N ALA A 441 2.35 -0.72 46.26
CA ALA A 441 3.57 -1.49 46.46
C ALA A 441 3.29 -2.99 46.66
N ALA A 442 2.26 -3.34 47.44
CA ALA A 442 1.89 -4.75 47.65
C ALA A 442 1.49 -5.44 46.34
N MET A 443 0.63 -4.81 45.54
CA MET A 443 0.21 -5.36 44.24
C MET A 443 1.37 -5.41 43.25
N GLY A 444 2.16 -4.32 43.17
CA GLY A 444 3.33 -4.25 42.29
C GLY A 444 4.37 -5.32 42.61
N LEU A 445 4.72 -5.50 43.89
CA LEU A 445 5.62 -6.56 44.33
C LEU A 445 5.06 -7.95 44.03
N THR A 446 3.77 -8.18 44.28
CA THR A 446 3.12 -9.47 43.95
C THR A 446 3.22 -9.75 42.46
N GLY A 447 2.95 -8.77 41.59
CA GLY A 447 3.11 -8.91 40.15
C GLY A 447 4.56 -9.15 39.70
N LEU A 448 5.53 -8.47 40.33
CA LEU A 448 6.96 -8.67 40.06
C LEU A 448 7.48 -10.04 40.53
N VAL A 449 6.99 -10.53 41.67
CA VAL A 449 7.29 -11.88 42.16
C VAL A 449 6.73 -12.94 41.22
N LEU A 450 5.51 -12.74 40.72
CA LEU A 450 4.90 -13.66 39.74
C LEU A 450 5.69 -13.75 38.43
N CYS A 451 6.32 -12.67 37.97
CA CYS A 451 7.20 -12.68 36.80
C CYS A 451 8.68 -12.98 37.11
N GLY A 452 9.01 -13.27 38.38
CA GLY A 452 10.39 -13.56 38.80
C GLY A 452 11.36 -12.41 38.48
N PHE A 453 10.90 -11.16 38.55
CA PHE A 453 11.66 -9.95 38.20
C PHE A 453 12.22 -9.92 36.77
N ARG A 454 11.66 -10.72 35.86
CA ARG A 454 12.04 -10.77 34.44
C ARG A 454 10.80 -10.61 33.58
N ILE A 455 10.93 -9.92 32.45
CA ILE A 455 9.78 -9.69 31.54
C ILE A 455 9.23 -11.02 31.00
N ASN A 456 10.12 -11.90 30.54
CA ASN A 456 9.79 -13.22 29.99
C ASN A 456 10.16 -14.37 30.97
N GLY A 457 9.98 -14.17 32.27
CA GLY A 457 10.30 -15.17 33.30
C GLY A 457 9.22 -15.33 34.35
N GLY A 458 9.48 -16.19 35.35
CA GLY A 458 8.58 -16.47 36.47
C GLY A 458 7.46 -17.46 36.16
N PHE A 459 6.48 -17.53 37.07
CA PHE A 459 5.29 -18.37 36.92
C PHE A 459 4.29 -17.77 35.93
N ILE A 460 4.15 -16.44 35.93
CA ILE A 460 3.26 -15.70 35.03
C ILE A 460 4.05 -14.49 34.48
N PRO A 461 4.57 -14.55 33.24
CA PRO A 461 5.34 -13.45 32.65
C PRO A 461 4.47 -12.21 32.39
N ILE A 462 5.10 -11.04 32.29
CA ILE A 462 4.39 -9.78 31.99
C ILE A 462 4.04 -9.76 30.51
N ASN A 463 2.80 -10.13 30.22
CA ASN A 463 2.26 -10.14 28.87
C ASN A 463 1.08 -9.15 28.76
N LYS A 464 1.28 -8.10 27.95
CA LYS A 464 0.26 -7.10 27.63
C LYS A 464 -0.85 -7.66 26.76
N ASN A 465 -0.51 -8.52 25.80
CA ASN A 465 -1.46 -9.01 24.79
C ASN A 465 -2.50 -9.96 25.38
N LEU A 466 -2.12 -10.70 26.43
CA LEU A 466 -2.99 -11.61 27.19
C LEU A 466 -3.60 -10.97 28.44
N TRP A 467 -3.31 -9.68 28.70
CA TRP A 467 -3.66 -9.02 29.96
C TRP A 467 -3.35 -9.90 31.19
N SER A 468 -2.13 -10.46 31.22
CA SER A 468 -1.71 -11.42 32.25
C SER A 468 -1.89 -10.88 33.67
N LEU A 469 -2.10 -11.79 34.63
CA LEU A 469 -2.31 -11.40 36.04
C LEU A 469 -1.14 -10.57 36.60
N SER A 470 0.11 -10.92 36.27
CA SER A 470 1.30 -10.15 36.68
C SER A 470 1.31 -8.76 36.07
N PHE A 471 0.93 -8.61 34.79
CA PHE A 471 0.77 -7.31 34.14
C PHE A 471 -0.31 -6.46 34.84
N VAL A 472 -1.51 -7.01 35.06
CA VAL A 472 -2.62 -6.28 35.71
C VAL A 472 -2.23 -5.77 37.10
N LEU A 473 -1.55 -6.60 37.90
CA LEU A 473 -1.11 -6.22 39.25
C LEU A 473 -0.03 -5.14 39.24
N VAL A 474 0.97 -5.24 38.35
CA VAL A 474 2.03 -4.23 38.21
C VAL A 474 1.46 -2.89 37.74
N VAL A 475 0.60 -2.90 36.72
CA VAL A 475 -0.02 -1.67 36.19
C VAL A 475 -0.97 -1.05 37.21
N SER A 476 -1.76 -1.85 37.94
CA SER A 476 -2.60 -1.34 39.03
C SER A 476 -1.77 -0.72 40.15
N GLY A 477 -0.61 -1.30 40.47
CA GLY A 477 0.34 -0.74 41.43
C GLY A 477 0.91 0.61 40.98
N LEU A 478 1.33 0.69 39.71
CA LEU A 478 1.80 1.95 39.12
C LEU A 478 0.68 3.01 39.08
N ALA A 479 -0.55 2.64 38.74
CA ALA A 479 -1.68 3.54 38.74
C ALA A 479 -1.96 4.12 40.14
N CYS A 480 -1.81 3.32 41.20
CA CYS A 480 -1.92 3.81 42.58
C CYS A 480 -0.82 4.80 42.95
N ALA A 481 0.42 4.56 42.49
CA ALA A 481 1.55 5.48 42.70
C ALA A 481 1.32 6.81 41.96
N VAL A 482 0.85 6.75 40.70
CA VAL A 482 0.50 7.94 39.92
C VAL A 482 -0.64 8.71 40.59
N LEU A 483 -1.69 8.03 41.05
CA LEU A 483 -2.81 8.65 41.77
C LEU A 483 -2.37 9.30 43.09
N ALA A 484 -1.45 8.66 43.83
CA ALA A 484 -0.89 9.24 45.05
C ALA A 484 -0.06 10.51 44.74
N ALA A 485 0.75 10.48 43.68
CA ALA A 485 1.54 11.63 43.26
C ALA A 485 0.64 12.80 42.81
N THR A 486 -0.38 12.55 41.99
CA THR A 486 -1.31 13.59 41.54
C THR A 486 -2.13 14.15 42.70
N PHE A 487 -2.61 13.32 43.63
CA PHE A 487 -3.26 13.76 44.87
C PHE A 487 -2.36 14.70 45.70
N LEU A 488 -1.09 14.34 45.87
CA LEU A 488 -0.16 15.19 46.63
C LEU A 488 0.10 16.53 45.92
N LEU A 489 0.34 16.50 44.61
CA LEU A 489 0.68 17.70 43.83
C LEU A 489 -0.50 18.67 43.70
N VAL A 490 -1.71 18.15 43.46
CA VAL A 490 -2.92 18.96 43.22
C VAL A 490 -3.62 19.30 44.53
N ASP A 491 -4.02 18.30 45.32
CA ASP A 491 -4.90 18.52 46.47
C ASP A 491 -4.14 18.94 47.73
N LYS A 492 -2.93 18.41 47.96
CA LYS A 492 -2.18 18.71 49.19
C LYS A 492 -1.26 19.92 49.07
N PHE A 493 -0.41 19.95 48.06
CA PHE A 493 0.60 21.00 47.89
C PHE A 493 0.11 22.15 47.00
N GLY A 494 -0.97 21.97 46.24
CA GLY A 494 -1.52 23.01 45.38
C GLY A 494 -0.53 23.53 44.33
N ILE A 495 0.50 22.74 43.99
CA ILE A 495 1.56 23.13 43.05
C ILE A 495 1.00 23.18 41.63
N TRP A 496 -0.06 22.40 41.36
CA TRP A 496 -0.63 22.25 40.04
C TRP A 496 -2.16 22.22 40.07
N GLY A 497 -2.80 22.96 39.16
CA GLY A 497 -4.27 23.02 39.03
C GLY A 497 -4.92 21.79 38.36
N GLY A 498 -4.13 20.79 37.95
CA GLY A 498 -4.61 19.54 37.35
C GLY A 498 -4.91 19.58 35.85
N THR A 499 -4.63 20.68 35.15
CA THR A 499 -4.73 20.79 33.68
C THR A 499 -3.41 20.40 32.99
N PRO A 500 -3.42 19.55 31.95
CA PRO A 500 -4.58 19.12 31.16
C PRO A 500 -5.27 17.81 31.62
N LEU A 501 -4.72 17.07 32.60
CA LEU A 501 -5.23 15.74 32.99
C LEU A 501 -6.73 15.73 33.36
N LYS A 502 -7.21 16.80 34.00
CA LYS A 502 -8.63 16.97 34.33
C LYS A 502 -9.52 17.01 33.08
N GLN A 503 -9.12 17.73 32.04
CA GLN A 503 -9.87 17.87 30.79
C GLN A 503 -9.86 16.56 30.00
N ASN A 504 -8.69 15.90 29.99
CA ASN A 504 -8.50 14.61 29.35
C ASN A 504 -9.37 13.52 29.99
N GLY A 505 -9.45 13.50 31.33
CA GLY A 505 -10.30 12.57 32.07
C GLY A 505 -11.80 12.77 31.82
N MET A 506 -12.26 14.01 31.57
CA MET A 506 -13.66 14.31 31.24
C MET A 506 -14.05 13.92 29.81
N ASN A 507 -13.07 13.76 28.90
CA ASN A 507 -13.30 13.55 27.47
C ASN A 507 -12.45 12.41 26.88
N ALA A 508 -12.28 11.31 27.62
CA ALA A 508 -11.43 10.19 27.21
C ALA A 508 -11.82 9.57 25.86
N ILE A 509 -13.12 9.54 25.52
CA ILE A 509 -13.61 9.06 24.22
C ILE A 509 -13.20 10.01 23.08
N ALA A 510 -13.30 11.32 23.30
CA ALA A 510 -12.90 12.31 22.31
C ALA A 510 -11.39 12.26 22.04
N LEU A 511 -10.58 12.04 23.08
CA LEU A 511 -9.14 11.79 22.95
C LEU A 511 -8.84 10.52 22.14
N TYR A 512 -9.55 9.43 22.41
CA TYR A 512 -9.38 8.18 21.65
C TYR A 512 -9.72 8.36 20.17
N ILE A 513 -10.87 8.99 19.87
CA ILE A 513 -11.30 9.28 18.49
C ILE A 513 -10.31 10.25 17.83
N GLY A 514 -9.87 11.28 18.55
CA GLY A 514 -8.90 12.26 18.07
C GLY A 514 -7.57 11.62 17.71
N HIS A 515 -7.02 10.75 18.58
CA HIS A 515 -5.83 9.96 18.27
C HIS A 515 -6.03 9.12 17.00
N GLU A 516 -7.14 8.39 16.88
CA GLU A 516 -7.36 7.52 15.72
C GLU A 516 -7.49 8.29 14.40
N MET A 517 -8.09 9.48 14.44
CA MET A 517 -8.27 10.32 13.25
C MET A 517 -7.01 11.13 12.90
N LEU A 518 -6.23 11.53 13.91
CA LEU A 518 -5.13 12.49 13.78
C LEU A 518 -3.75 11.88 14.07
N MET A 519 -3.63 10.54 14.15
CA MET A 519 -2.37 9.82 14.45
C MET A 519 -1.18 10.08 13.51
N ASN A 520 -1.40 10.79 12.40
CA ASN A 520 -0.37 11.18 11.42
C ASN A 520 -0.20 12.71 11.31
N HIS A 521 -0.87 13.49 12.17
CA HIS A 521 -0.88 14.94 12.10
C HIS A 521 -0.34 15.54 13.41
N ALA A 522 0.52 16.55 13.29
CA ALA A 522 0.92 17.37 14.43
C ALA A 522 -0.27 18.19 14.94
N PRO A 523 -0.48 18.36 16.27
CA PRO A 523 0.42 17.99 17.37
C PRO A 523 0.22 16.59 17.97
N PHE A 524 -0.76 15.81 17.49
CA PHE A 524 -1.12 14.50 18.05
C PHE A 524 -0.08 13.40 17.80
N SER A 525 0.69 13.56 16.73
CA SER A 525 1.85 12.73 16.38
C SER A 525 2.83 13.58 15.57
N TRP A 526 4.08 13.19 15.54
CA TRP A 526 5.08 13.78 14.64
C TRP A 526 5.94 12.67 14.05
N ASP A 527 6.65 13.02 12.96
CA ASP A 527 7.54 12.09 12.28
C ASP A 527 8.62 11.60 13.24
N ARG A 528 8.69 10.29 13.44
CA ARG A 528 9.44 9.63 14.51
C ARG A 528 10.02 8.33 14.02
N ASP A 529 11.19 7.95 14.52
CA ASP A 529 11.75 6.65 14.22
C ASP A 529 10.94 5.58 14.98
N THR A 530 10.16 4.80 14.23
CA THR A 530 9.33 3.72 14.78
C THR A 530 10.11 2.67 15.56
N SER A 531 11.44 2.57 15.36
CA SER A 531 12.32 1.67 16.10
C SER A 531 12.67 2.17 17.51
N SER A 532 12.51 3.47 17.78
CA SER A 532 12.82 4.09 19.07
C SER A 532 11.61 4.09 20.00
N HIS A 533 11.64 3.26 21.05
CA HIS A 533 10.58 3.23 22.07
C HIS A 533 10.42 4.56 22.82
N VAL A 534 11.50 5.32 22.98
CA VAL A 534 11.49 6.60 23.69
C VAL A 534 10.78 7.67 22.87
N GLU A 535 11.09 7.78 21.57
CA GLU A 535 10.42 8.72 20.68
C GLU A 535 8.94 8.40 20.53
N ASN A 536 8.59 7.12 20.42
CA ASN A 536 7.20 6.66 20.42
C ASN A 536 6.47 7.08 21.71
N THR A 537 7.11 6.93 22.87
CA THR A 537 6.51 7.29 24.16
C THR A 537 6.34 8.80 24.30
N LEU A 538 7.36 9.59 23.94
CA LEU A 538 7.31 11.05 23.97
C LEU A 538 6.26 11.60 23.01
N SER A 539 6.12 11.01 21.83
CA SER A 539 5.11 11.39 20.85
C SER A 539 3.69 11.11 21.33
N ASN A 540 3.45 9.95 21.95
CA ASN A 540 2.14 9.65 22.52
C ASN A 540 1.83 10.53 23.75
N LEU A 541 2.83 10.87 24.56
CA LEU A 541 2.67 11.79 25.68
C LEU A 541 2.41 13.22 25.22
N GLY A 542 3.11 13.69 24.19
CA GLY A 542 2.91 15.02 23.60
C GLY A 542 1.50 15.17 23.02
N GLY A 543 1.03 14.17 22.27
CA GLY A 543 -0.33 14.17 21.72
C GLY A 543 -1.44 14.00 22.76
N ALA A 544 -1.13 13.53 23.97
CA ALA A 544 -2.09 13.46 25.07
C ALA A 544 -2.11 14.74 25.92
N VAL A 545 -1.09 15.59 25.84
CA VAL A 545 -0.98 16.84 26.61
C VAL A 545 -1.57 18.03 25.83
N TRP A 546 -1.52 17.97 24.50
CA TRP A 546 -2.21 18.89 23.58
C TRP A 546 -3.67 18.49 23.36
#